data_AF-A0A1S8TF07-F1
#
_entry.id   AF-A0A1S8TF07-F1
#
_cell.length_a   1.000
_cell.length_b   1.000
_cell.length_c   1.000
_cell.angle_alpha   90.00
_cell.angle_beta   90.00
_cell.angle_gamma   90.00
#
_symmetry.space_group_name_H-M   'P 1'
#
loop_
_entity.id
_entity.type
_entity.pdbx_description
1 polymer ?
#
loop_
_entity_poly.entity_id
_entity_poly.type
_entity_poly.pdbx_seq_one_letter_code
_entity_poly.pdbx_strand_id
1 'polypeptide(L)'
;MELQLPLFLTFACGIIALWMCIKTSRSVYNERMNIIEKEVKSLGGDIISIEQVKRTNCPLNNEYQEVELSYKFYKVKYDLEHKLKEGWAIIGMKQHWCGPNGAIDSKWMWRL
;
A
#
# COMPACT_ATOMS: atom_id res chain seq x y z
N MET A 1 -5.79 -29.49 35.32
CA MET A 1 -4.49 -29.02 34.79
C MET A 1 -4.32 -29.31 33.30
N GLU A 2 -4.74 -30.48 32.80
CA GLU A 2 -4.67 -30.89 31.38
C GLU A 2 -5.30 -29.90 30.37
N LEU A 3 -6.40 -29.22 30.73
CA LEU A 3 -7.12 -28.31 29.83
C LEU A 3 -6.53 -26.88 29.77
N GLN A 4 -5.71 -26.48 30.75
CA GLN A 4 -5.18 -25.12 30.83
C GLN A 4 -4.02 -24.91 29.84
N LEU A 5 -3.13 -25.89 29.73
CA LEU A 5 -1.99 -25.87 28.80
C LEU A 5 -2.38 -25.68 27.32
N PRO A 6 -3.36 -26.43 26.75
CA PRO A 6 -3.78 -26.23 25.36
C PRO A 6 -4.49 -24.87 25.15
N LEU A 7 -5.20 -24.35 26.16
CA LEU A 7 -5.83 -23.03 26.11
C LEU A 7 -4.77 -21.91 26.06
N PHE A 8 -3.73 -21.99 26.90
CA PHE A 8 -2.61 -21.05 26.87
C PHE A 8 -1.82 -21.11 25.56
N LEU A 9 -1.56 -22.30 25.04
CA LEU A 9 -0.89 -22.48 23.74
C LEU A 9 -1.71 -21.87 22.60
N THR A 10 -3.02 -22.10 22.57
CA THR A 10 -3.90 -21.55 21.54
C THR A 10 -3.92 -20.01 21.60
N PHE A 11 -3.98 -19.43 22.81
CA PHE A 11 -3.93 -17.98 22.99
C PHE A 11 -2.59 -17.39 22.55
N ALA A 12 -1.47 -18.01 22.93
CA ALA A 12 -0.14 -17.58 22.54
C ALA A 12 0.05 -17.65 21.01
N CYS A 13 -0.36 -18.74 20.37
CA CYS A 13 -0.34 -18.87 18.92
C CYS A 13 -1.22 -17.81 18.25
N GLY A 14 -2.40 -17.51 18.78
CA GLY A 14 -3.28 -16.46 18.27
C GLY A 14 -2.66 -15.06 18.32
N ILE A 15 -2.00 -14.72 19.44
CA ILE A 15 -1.29 -13.44 19.60
C ILE A 15 -0.13 -13.32 18.61
N ILE A 16 0.67 -14.39 18.47
CA ILE A 16 1.80 -14.42 17.54
C ILE A 16 1.31 -14.28 16.09
N ALA A 17 0.23 -14.99 15.72
CA ALA A 17 -0.35 -14.89 14.39
C ALA A 17 -0.87 -13.47 14.09
N LEU A 18 -1.57 -12.85 15.04
CA LEU A 18 -2.04 -11.46 14.91
C LEU A 18 -0.86 -10.49 14.72
N TRP A 19 0.19 -10.64 15.51
CA TRP A 19 1.38 -9.79 15.43
C TRP A 19 2.09 -9.94 14.08
N MET A 20 2.21 -11.17 13.57
CA MET A 20 2.72 -11.42 12.22
C MET A 20 1.87 -10.73 11.15
N CYS A 21 0.53 -10.84 11.22
CA CYS A 21 -0.37 -10.17 10.28
C CYS A 21 -0.19 -8.64 10.27
N ILE A 22 -0.08 -8.03 11.46
CA ILE A 22 0.14 -6.58 11.60
C ILE A 22 1.50 -6.19 11.00
N LYS A 23 2.56 -6.95 11.34
CA LYS A 23 3.91 -6.67 10.86
C LYS A 23 3.97 -6.71 9.34
N THR A 24 3.33 -7.69 8.70
CA THR A 24 3.40 -7.79 7.25
C THR A 24 2.50 -6.79 6.54
N SER A 25 1.35 -6.43 7.12
CA SER A 25 0.54 -5.32 6.62
C SER A 25 1.31 -3.99 6.61
N ARG A 26 2.08 -3.71 7.67
CA ARG A 26 2.98 -2.54 7.73
C ARG A 26 4.09 -2.62 6.69
N SER A 27 4.69 -3.80 6.49
CA SER A 27 5.72 -3.99 5.46
C SER A 27 5.21 -3.63 4.07
N VAL A 28 4.01 -4.12 3.71
CA VAL A 28 3.35 -3.83 2.43
C VAL A 28 2.98 -2.34 2.30
N TYR A 29 2.59 -1.69 3.39
CA TYR A 29 2.38 -0.25 3.38
C TYR A 29 3.68 0.52 3.11
N ASN A 30 4.76 0.19 3.81
CA ASN A 30 6.05 0.85 3.65
C ASN A 30 6.62 0.64 2.23
N GLU A 31 6.47 -0.55 1.67
CA GLU A 31 6.86 -0.84 0.29
C GLU A 31 6.15 0.09 -0.70
N ARG A 32 4.82 0.24 -0.57
CA ARG A 32 4.03 1.15 -1.39
C ARG A 32 4.49 2.59 -1.25
N MET A 33 4.72 3.07 -0.03
CA MET A 33 5.19 4.44 0.23
C MET A 33 6.59 4.67 -0.34
N ASN A 34 7.49 3.71 -0.22
CA ASN A 34 8.85 3.80 -0.76
C ASN A 34 8.84 3.91 -2.29
N ILE A 35 7.95 3.20 -2.98
CA ILE A 35 7.76 3.37 -4.43
C ILE A 35 7.34 4.83 -4.72
N ILE A 36 6.38 5.38 -3.96
CA ILE A 36 5.94 6.78 -4.14
C ILE A 36 7.06 7.79 -3.92
N GLU A 37 7.82 7.56 -2.87
CA GLU A 37 8.92 8.41 -2.49
C GLU A 37 10.03 8.41 -3.53
N LYS A 38 10.40 7.24 -4.06
CA LYS A 38 11.41 7.13 -5.12
C LYS A 38 11.01 7.89 -6.37
N GLU A 39 9.74 7.78 -6.77
CA GLU A 39 9.23 8.43 -7.99
C GLU A 39 9.19 9.95 -7.85
N VAL A 40 8.67 10.48 -6.74
CA VAL A 40 8.68 11.93 -6.48
C VAL A 40 10.11 12.47 -6.37
N LYS A 41 11.00 11.75 -5.68
CA LYS A 41 12.43 12.11 -5.61
C LYS A 41 13.13 12.07 -6.95
N SER A 42 12.76 11.14 -7.84
CA SER A 42 13.34 11.03 -9.18
C SER A 42 13.03 12.26 -10.04
N LEU A 43 11.92 12.94 -9.75
CA LEU A 43 11.58 14.22 -10.36
C LEU A 43 12.28 15.42 -9.72
N GLY A 44 13.03 15.23 -8.63
CA GLY A 44 13.55 16.32 -7.81
C GLY A 44 12.49 16.99 -6.93
N GLY A 45 11.38 16.32 -6.67
CA GLY A 45 10.32 16.82 -5.79
C GLY A 45 10.43 16.29 -4.36
N ASP A 46 9.78 17.01 -3.44
CA ASP A 46 9.66 16.64 -2.03
C ASP A 46 8.19 16.33 -1.69
N ILE A 47 7.92 15.17 -1.08
CA ILE A 47 6.56 14.79 -0.70
C ILE A 47 6.06 15.68 0.44
N ILE A 48 4.87 16.25 0.26
CA ILE A 48 4.13 16.96 1.30
C ILE A 48 3.11 16.03 1.95
N SER A 49 2.36 15.27 1.14
CA SER A 49 1.36 14.33 1.65
C SER A 49 1.05 13.21 0.66
N ILE A 50 0.79 12.02 1.20
CA ILE A 50 0.25 10.88 0.46
C ILE A 50 -1.05 10.46 1.12
N GLU A 51 -2.13 10.44 0.35
CA GLU A 51 -3.45 10.01 0.81
C GLU A 51 -3.92 8.81 0.01
N GLN A 52 -4.27 7.70 0.67
CA GLN A 52 -4.92 6.59 -0.01
C GLN A 52 -6.39 6.92 -0.23
N VAL A 53 -6.83 6.95 -1.49
CA VAL A 53 -8.22 7.25 -1.84
C VAL A 53 -8.99 6.00 -2.23
N LYS A 54 -10.33 6.08 -2.15
CA LYS A 54 -11.20 5.07 -2.75
C LYS A 54 -11.08 5.13 -4.26
N ARG A 55 -11.20 3.97 -4.93
CA ARG A 55 -11.20 3.85 -6.40
C ARG A 55 -12.21 4.81 -7.04
N THR A 56 -13.41 4.97 -6.48
CA THR A 56 -14.45 5.87 -6.99
C THR A 56 -14.04 7.34 -7.01
N ASN A 57 -13.06 7.73 -6.21
CA ASN A 57 -12.61 9.12 -6.06
C ASN A 57 -11.34 9.41 -6.90
N CYS A 58 -10.81 8.40 -7.61
CA CYS A 58 -9.70 8.58 -8.53
C CYS A 58 -10.24 8.81 -9.95
N PRO A 59 -9.82 9.87 -10.66
CA PRO A 59 -10.28 10.16 -12.02
C PRO A 59 -9.82 9.12 -13.05
N LEU A 60 -8.82 8.29 -12.70
CA LEU A 60 -8.24 7.27 -13.57
C LEU A 60 -8.82 5.87 -13.32
N ASN A 61 -9.88 5.75 -12.52
CA ASN A 61 -10.39 4.46 -12.06
C ASN A 61 -10.83 3.48 -13.16
N ASN A 62 -11.24 4.01 -14.33
CA ASN A 62 -11.74 3.26 -15.46
C ASN A 62 -10.63 2.62 -16.30
N GLU A 63 -9.39 3.12 -16.17
CA GLU A 63 -8.22 2.63 -16.92
C GLU A 63 -7.63 1.34 -16.32
N TYR A 64 -8.04 0.97 -15.10
CA TYR A 64 -7.47 -0.15 -14.35
C TYR A 64 -8.51 -1.22 -14.03
N GLN A 65 -8.83 -2.09 -15.00
CA GLN A 65 -9.89 -3.11 -14.88
C GLN A 65 -9.37 -4.57 -14.85
N GLU A 66 -8.06 -4.80 -14.87
CA GLU A 66 -7.54 -6.18 -14.88
C GLU A 66 -7.99 -6.92 -13.61
N VAL A 67 -8.68 -8.04 -13.81
CA VAL A 67 -9.34 -8.81 -12.74
C VAL A 67 -8.33 -9.50 -11.83
N GLU A 68 -7.12 -9.75 -12.34
CA GLU A 68 -6.05 -10.48 -11.64
C GLU A 68 -5.29 -9.62 -10.62
N LEU A 69 -5.46 -8.29 -10.66
CA LEU A 69 -4.77 -7.35 -9.79
C LEU A 69 -5.75 -6.60 -8.87
N SER A 70 -5.34 -6.42 -7.63
CA SER A 70 -6.01 -5.49 -6.72
C SER A 70 -5.29 -4.15 -6.74
N TYR A 71 -5.98 -3.08 -7.11
CA TYR A 71 -5.38 -1.75 -7.23
C TYR A 71 -5.56 -0.91 -5.96
N LYS A 72 -4.52 -0.17 -5.60
CA LYS A 72 -4.54 0.87 -4.57
C LYS A 72 -4.27 2.23 -5.22
N PHE A 73 -5.13 3.19 -4.92
CA PHE A 73 -5.09 4.52 -5.51
C PHE A 73 -4.62 5.51 -4.46
N TYR A 74 -3.69 6.36 -4.84
CA TYR A 74 -3.12 7.39 -3.97
C TYR A 74 -3.17 8.74 -4.64
N LYS A 75 -3.49 9.74 -3.83
CA LYS A 75 -3.34 11.15 -4.16
C LYS A 75 -2.06 11.65 -3.51
N VAL A 76 -1.15 12.21 -4.30
CA VAL A 76 0.18 12.63 -3.83
C VAL A 76 0.30 14.14 -4.05
N LYS A 77 0.60 14.88 -2.98
CA LYS A 77 1.00 16.28 -3.07
C LYS A 77 2.48 16.38 -2.81
N TYR A 78 3.18 17.09 -3.67
CA TYR A 78 4.62 17.25 -3.61
C TYR A 78 5.01 18.67 -3.99
N ASP A 79 6.10 19.16 -3.41
CA ASP A 79 6.77 20.37 -3.86
C ASP A 79 7.70 20.02 -5.00
N LEU A 80 7.67 20.77 -6.09
CA LEU A 80 8.63 20.68 -7.17
C LEU A 80 9.04 22.09 -7.53
N GLU A 81 10.31 22.42 -7.31
CA GLU A 81 10.86 23.76 -7.56
C GLU A 81 10.04 24.87 -6.85
N HIS A 82 9.67 24.67 -5.59
CA HIS A 82 8.85 25.59 -4.79
C HIS A 82 7.42 25.80 -5.31
N LYS A 83 6.92 24.89 -6.15
CA LYS A 83 5.54 24.85 -6.60
C LYS A 83 4.85 23.60 -6.08
N LEU A 84 3.70 23.82 -5.45
CA LEU A 84 2.80 22.75 -5.06
C LEU A 84 2.26 22.05 -6.31
N LYS A 85 2.54 20.75 -6.41
CA LYS A 85 2.05 19.85 -7.44
C LYS A 85 1.19 18.75 -6.83
N GLU A 86 0.30 18.22 -7.65
CA GLU A 86 -0.61 17.14 -7.28
C GLU A 86 -0.54 16.05 -8.35
N GLY A 87 -0.40 14.79 -7.92
CA GLY A 87 -0.30 13.64 -8.79
C GLY A 87 -1.10 12.45 -8.25
N TRP A 88 -1.22 11.41 -9.09
CA TRP A 88 -1.93 10.19 -8.75
C TRP A 88 -0.98 8.99 -8.89
N ALA A 89 -0.96 8.11 -7.89
CA ALA A 89 -0.23 6.85 -7.97
C ALA A 89 -1.19 5.68 -7.92
N ILE A 90 -1.10 4.77 -8.90
CA ILE A 90 -1.88 3.53 -8.94
C ILE A 90 -0.94 2.35 -8.77
N ILE A 91 -1.06 1.66 -7.63
CA ILE A 91 -0.22 0.50 -7.33
C ILE A 91 -1.05 -0.77 -7.50
N GLY A 92 -0.63 -1.63 -8.42
CA GLY A 92 -1.16 -2.96 -8.66
C GLY A 92 -0.57 -3.99 -7.71
N MET A 93 -1.44 -4.70 -7.01
CA MET A 93 -1.07 -5.72 -6.04
C MET A 93 -1.53 -7.08 -6.55
N LYS A 94 -0.63 -8.06 -6.65
CA LYS A 94 -1.02 -9.44 -6.94
C LYS A 94 -1.64 -10.05 -5.69
N GLN A 95 -2.85 -10.57 -5.82
CA GLN A 95 -3.48 -11.31 -4.73
C GLN A 95 -2.81 -12.68 -4.59
N HIS A 96 -2.33 -13.00 -3.39
CA HIS A 96 -1.94 -14.36 -3.05
C HIS A 96 -3.10 -15.05 -2.33
N TRP A 97 -3.30 -16.35 -2.61
CA TRP A 97 -4.33 -17.15 -1.93
C TRP A 97 -4.09 -17.18 -0.42
N CYS A 98 -2.83 -17.24 0.01
CA CYS A 98 -2.45 -17.20 1.41
C CYS A 98 -1.26 -16.26 1.61
N GLY A 99 -1.37 -15.34 2.57
CA GLY A 99 -0.33 -14.38 2.91
C GLY A 99 -0.65 -12.93 2.49
N PRO A 100 0.25 -12.00 2.83
CA PRO A 100 0.06 -10.58 2.58
C PRO A 100 0.30 -10.26 1.10
N ASN A 101 -0.57 -9.43 0.53
CA ASN A 101 -0.44 -8.99 -0.86
C ASN A 101 0.80 -8.09 -0.98
N GLY A 102 1.84 -8.55 -1.68
CA GLY A 102 3.00 -7.74 -2.05
C GLY A 102 2.69 -6.85 -3.26
N ALA A 103 3.36 -5.70 -3.35
CA ALA A 103 3.31 -4.88 -4.57
C ALA A 103 4.09 -5.62 -5.67
N ILE A 104 3.49 -5.81 -6.84
CA ILE A 104 4.16 -6.50 -7.97
C ILE A 104 4.30 -5.58 -9.16
N ASP A 105 3.35 -4.68 -9.37
CA ASP A 105 3.39 -3.71 -10.45
C ASP A 105 2.99 -2.34 -9.91
N SER A 106 3.80 -1.33 -10.21
CA SER A 106 3.50 0.06 -9.85
C SER A 106 3.42 0.88 -11.11
N LYS A 107 2.20 1.26 -11.50
CA LYS A 107 1.97 2.16 -12.62
C LYS A 107 1.82 3.58 -12.10
N TRP A 108 2.79 4.41 -12.46
CA TRP A 108 2.88 5.81 -12.08
C TRP A 108 2.33 6.70 -13.17
N MET A 109 1.40 7.60 -12.82
CA MET A 109 0.81 8.52 -13.78
C MET A 109 0.82 9.96 -13.25
N TRP A 110 1.64 10.80 -13.87
CA TRP A 110 1.68 12.23 -13.62
C TRP A 110 0.55 12.93 -14.37
N ARG A 111 -0.19 13.80 -13.67
CA ARG A 111 -0.92 14.91 -14.31
C ARG A 111 -0.37 16.19 -13.69
N LEU A 112 0.46 16.91 -14.46
CA LEU A 112 1.18 18.13 -14.06
C LEU A 112 0.31 19.39 -14.04
#